data_AF-A0A4U1Z8B2-F1
#
_entry.id   AF-A0A4U1Z8B2-F1
#
_cell.length_a   1.000
_cell.length_b   1.000
_cell.length_c   1.000
_cell.angle_alpha   90.00
_cell.angle_beta   90.00
_cell.angle_gamma   90.00
#
_symmetry.space_group_name_H-M   'P 1'
#
loop_
_entity.id
_entity.type
_entity.pdbx_description
1 polymer ?
#
loop_
_entity_poly.entity_id
_entity_poly.type
_entity_poly.pdbx_seq_one_letter_code
_entity_poly.pdbx_strand_id
1 'polypeptide(L)'
;MTTQTTINNEKLSPWPWQIEENTTHFDNAAMSTILKDLSLACYVVNHPEKGLGVSQQAEIASGDSASSANSQPVSAFAPALGTQSLGDEDFRRCHGVKYAYYAGAMANGISSEELVIALGQAGILCSFGAAGLIPSRVEQAINRIQAALPNGPYAFNLIHSPSEPALERGSVELFLKHKVKTVEASAFLGLTPQIVHYRAAGLSRDAQGEIQIGNKVIAKVSRTEVASKFMQPAPVKMLQALVDEGRITAEQMELAQLVPMADDITAEADSGGHTDNRPLVTLLPTILALKEQIQAQYQFKTPLRVGCGGGVGTPDAALATFNMGAAYIVTGSINQACVEAGASEHTRKLLSTTEMADVTMAPAADMFEMGVKLQVVKRGTLFPMRANKLYEIYTRYDSIEAIPVEERQKLEKQVFRSTLDDIWAGTVAHFNERDPKQIERAEGNPKRKMALIFRWYLGLSSRWSNTGEQGREMDYQVWAGPALGAFNAWAKDSYLDDYQQRNAVDLAKHLMHGAAYLARVNLLTSQGIKLDPELARWKPIQRMA
;
A
#
# COMPACT_ATOMS: atom_id res chain seq x y z
N MET A 1 38.56 43.22 -31.68
CA MET A 1 39.17 42.09 -30.97
C MET A 1 38.05 41.15 -30.55
N THR A 2 37.77 40.15 -31.37
CA THR A 2 36.81 39.08 -31.10
C THR A 2 37.59 37.95 -30.46
N THR A 3 37.39 37.72 -29.16
CA THR A 3 37.91 36.55 -28.44
C THR A 3 37.22 35.32 -29.00
N GLN A 4 37.91 34.60 -29.89
CA GLN A 4 37.55 33.23 -30.26
C GLN A 4 37.69 32.36 -29.02
N THR A 5 36.55 31.98 -28.43
CA THR A 5 36.50 30.89 -27.45
C THR A 5 36.69 29.59 -28.22
N THR A 6 37.92 29.10 -28.31
CA THR A 6 38.20 27.74 -28.78
C THR A 6 37.61 26.77 -27.76
N ILE A 7 36.45 26.19 -28.08
CA ILE A 7 35.87 25.10 -27.29
C ILE A 7 36.67 23.84 -27.67
N ASN A 8 37.77 23.60 -26.95
CA ASN A 8 38.47 22.31 -27.02
C ASN A 8 37.55 21.24 -26.43
N ASN A 9 36.94 20.44 -27.30
CA ASN A 9 36.07 19.33 -26.95
C ASN A 9 36.85 18.00 -26.84
N GLU A 10 38.12 18.07 -26.40
CA GLU A 10 39.02 16.91 -26.22
C GLU A 10 38.93 16.31 -24.80
N LYS A 11 37.80 16.49 -24.09
CA LYS A 11 37.60 15.79 -22.81
C LYS A 11 37.29 14.33 -23.08
N LEU A 12 38.29 13.45 -22.91
CA LEU A 12 38.15 11.99 -22.90
C LEU A 12 37.10 11.50 -21.88
N SER A 13 36.88 12.27 -20.82
CA SER A 13 35.86 12.02 -19.81
C SER A 13 35.31 13.34 -19.24
N PRO A 14 33.99 13.44 -18.97
CA PRO A 14 33.42 14.54 -18.21
C PRO A 14 33.74 14.47 -16.70
N TRP A 15 34.27 13.33 -16.22
CA TRP A 15 34.53 13.04 -14.82
C TRP A 15 35.98 13.39 -14.45
N PRO A 16 36.23 14.09 -13.33
CA PRO A 16 37.57 14.54 -12.95
C PRO A 16 38.42 13.42 -12.31
N TRP A 17 38.07 12.16 -12.55
CA TRP A 17 38.66 11.01 -11.85
C TRP A 17 39.28 10.00 -12.80
N GLN A 18 40.30 9.32 -12.30
CA GLN A 18 40.89 8.12 -12.89
C GLN A 18 40.86 6.97 -11.87
N ILE A 19 40.86 5.74 -12.35
CA ILE A 19 40.95 4.55 -11.51
C ILE A 19 42.14 3.69 -11.91
N GLU A 20 42.80 3.08 -10.93
CA GLU A 20 43.86 2.12 -11.17
C GLU A 20 43.30 0.74 -11.54
N GLU A 21 43.96 0.04 -12.46
CA GLU A 21 43.54 -1.28 -12.93
C GLU A 21 43.46 -2.34 -11.81
N ASN A 22 44.34 -2.26 -10.79
CA ASN A 22 44.35 -3.15 -9.62
C ASN A 22 43.10 -3.01 -8.73
N THR A 23 42.39 -1.88 -8.78
CA THR A 23 41.14 -1.61 -8.05
C THR A 23 39.91 -1.81 -8.92
N THR A 24 40.10 -2.13 -10.21
CA THR A 24 39.01 -2.26 -11.18
C THR A 24 38.62 -3.71 -11.35
N HIS A 25 37.32 -3.99 -11.20
CA HIS A 25 36.76 -5.32 -11.35
C HIS A 25 36.01 -5.42 -12.68
N PHE A 26 36.32 -6.48 -13.44
CA PHE A 26 35.77 -6.73 -14.78
C PHE A 26 34.88 -7.99 -14.83
N ASP A 27 34.86 -8.82 -13.78
CA ASP A 27 33.98 -9.98 -13.70
C ASP A 27 32.62 -9.61 -13.09
N ASN A 28 31.55 -10.25 -13.58
CA ASN A 28 30.20 -9.91 -13.18
C ASN A 28 29.88 -10.21 -11.71
N ALA A 29 30.55 -11.17 -11.08
CA ALA A 29 30.32 -11.49 -9.67
C ALA A 29 30.82 -10.37 -8.75
N ALA A 30 32.05 -9.88 -8.98
CA ALA A 30 32.61 -8.74 -8.28
C ALA A 30 31.84 -7.44 -8.60
N MET A 31 31.54 -7.19 -9.87
CA MET A 31 30.75 -6.02 -10.27
C MET A 31 29.34 -6.03 -9.65
N SER A 32 28.66 -7.18 -9.58
CA SER A 32 27.37 -7.34 -8.90
C SER A 32 27.47 -6.90 -7.44
N THR A 33 28.53 -7.32 -6.73
CA THR A 33 28.75 -6.97 -5.32
C THR A 33 28.95 -5.46 -5.16
N ILE A 34 29.82 -4.87 -5.99
CA ILE A 34 30.11 -3.43 -5.97
C ILE A 34 28.89 -2.58 -6.31
N LEU A 35 28.15 -2.95 -7.37
CA LEU A 35 26.96 -2.21 -7.80
C LEU A 35 25.85 -2.28 -6.75
N LYS A 36 25.70 -3.42 -6.05
CA LYS A 36 24.69 -3.62 -4.99
C LYS A 36 25.06 -2.96 -3.67
N ASP A 37 26.32 -2.59 -3.45
CA ASP A 37 26.71 -1.78 -2.30
C ASP A 37 26.36 -0.31 -2.51
N LEU A 38 25.14 0.05 -2.12
CA LEU A 38 24.60 1.40 -2.25
C LEU A 38 25.22 2.42 -1.28
N SER A 39 26.06 1.97 -0.34
CA SER A 39 26.74 2.83 0.62
C SER A 39 28.02 3.48 0.05
N LEU A 40 28.54 2.94 -1.05
CA LEU A 40 29.73 3.43 -1.73
C LEU A 40 29.39 3.88 -3.15
N ALA A 41 30.19 4.79 -3.69
CA ALA A 41 30.07 5.22 -5.08
C ALA A 41 30.64 4.16 -6.05
N CYS A 42 30.21 4.21 -7.31
CA CYS A 42 30.74 3.40 -8.39
C CYS A 42 31.38 4.29 -9.44
N TYR A 43 32.66 4.03 -9.72
CA TYR A 43 33.42 4.62 -10.82
C TYR A 43 33.57 3.56 -11.89
N VAL A 44 33.12 3.87 -13.10
CA VAL A 44 33.03 2.92 -14.20
C VAL A 44 34.04 3.30 -15.27
N VAL A 45 34.69 2.30 -15.87
CA VAL A 45 35.57 2.47 -17.04
C VAL A 45 35.13 1.55 -18.17
N ASN A 46 35.46 1.95 -19.39
CA ASN A 46 35.35 1.10 -20.57
C ASN A 46 36.76 0.77 -21.07
N HIS A 47 37.33 -0.33 -20.57
CA HIS A 47 38.67 -0.76 -20.94
C HIS A 47 38.67 -1.36 -22.35
N PRO A 48 39.63 -0.98 -23.23
CA PRO A 48 39.64 -1.43 -24.63
C PRO A 48 39.61 -2.95 -24.82
N GLU A 49 40.37 -3.69 -23.98
CA GLU A 49 40.46 -5.16 -24.06
C GLU A 49 39.48 -5.90 -23.12
N LYS A 50 39.41 -5.50 -21.85
CA LYS A 50 38.61 -6.16 -20.81
C LYS A 50 37.14 -5.75 -20.77
N GLY A 51 36.77 -4.70 -21.51
CA GLY A 51 35.42 -4.16 -21.53
C GLY A 51 35.09 -3.37 -20.27
N LEU A 52 33.84 -3.50 -19.80
CA LEU A 52 33.32 -2.73 -18.69
C LEU A 52 33.99 -3.11 -17.37
N GLY A 53 34.49 -2.12 -16.64
CA GLY A 53 35.06 -2.31 -15.31
C GLY A 53 34.45 -1.36 -14.29
N VAL A 54 34.35 -1.78 -13.03
CA VAL A 54 33.83 -0.96 -11.93
C VAL A 54 34.82 -0.96 -10.76
N SER A 55 35.02 0.22 -10.16
CA SER A 55 35.77 0.41 -8.91
C SER A 55 34.94 1.26 -7.93
N GLN A 56 35.25 1.14 -6.63
CA GLN A 56 34.74 2.02 -5.57
C GLN A 56 35.79 3.05 -5.13
N GLN A 57 36.96 3.04 -5.75
CA GLN A 57 38.07 3.94 -5.47
C GLN A 57 38.45 4.68 -6.74
N ALA A 58 38.71 5.98 -6.62
CA ALA A 58 39.18 6.80 -7.71
C ALA A 58 40.03 7.96 -7.19
N GLU A 59 40.94 8.42 -8.03
CA GLU A 59 41.82 9.56 -7.75
C GLU A 59 41.48 10.71 -8.68
N ILE A 60 41.72 11.95 -8.23
CA ILE A 60 41.53 13.13 -9.07
C ILE A 60 42.61 13.11 -10.17
N ALA A 61 42.17 13.18 -11.42
CA ALA A 61 43.07 13.31 -12.56
C ALA A 61 43.78 14.68 -12.47
N SER A 62 45.07 14.68 -12.13
CA SER A 62 45.88 15.91 -12.09
C SER A 62 46.42 16.22 -13.49
N GLY A 63 46.29 17.49 -13.92
CA GLY A 63 46.48 17.94 -15.31
C GLY A 63 47.85 17.73 -15.95
N ASP A 64 48.82 17.15 -15.25
CA ASP A 64 50.18 16.88 -15.73
C ASP A 64 50.62 15.40 -15.59
N SER A 65 49.78 14.52 -15.01
CA SER A 65 50.05 13.07 -15.07
C SER A 65 49.39 12.50 -16.31
N ALA A 66 50.06 12.69 -17.46
CA ALA A 66 49.88 11.83 -18.60
C ALA A 66 49.98 10.37 -18.12
N SER A 67 48.84 9.67 -18.09
CA SER A 67 48.71 8.21 -18.09
C SER A 67 49.86 7.47 -17.40
N SER A 68 49.76 7.25 -16.08
CA SER A 68 50.44 6.05 -15.58
C SER A 68 49.86 4.89 -16.39
N ALA A 69 50.69 3.97 -16.88
CA ALA A 69 50.24 2.92 -17.82
C ALA A 69 49.08 2.06 -17.27
N ASN A 70 48.80 2.18 -15.97
CA ASN A 70 47.81 1.41 -15.23
C ASN A 70 46.61 2.25 -14.72
N SER A 71 46.47 3.53 -15.10
CA SER A 71 45.29 4.35 -14.75
C SER A 71 44.37 4.58 -15.96
N GLN A 72 43.07 4.49 -15.73
CA GLN A 72 42.03 4.65 -16.75
C GLN A 72 41.09 5.80 -16.38
N PRO A 73 40.73 6.69 -17.32
CA PRO A 73 39.77 7.76 -17.04
C PRO A 73 38.38 7.18 -16.78
N VAL A 74 37.68 7.67 -15.76
CA VAL A 74 36.32 7.23 -15.44
C VAL A 74 35.37 7.59 -16.57
N SER A 75 34.62 6.65 -17.13
CA SER A 75 33.63 6.88 -18.20
C SER A 75 32.21 7.16 -17.67
N ALA A 76 31.86 6.64 -16.50
CA ALA A 76 30.57 6.89 -15.84
C ALA A 76 30.68 6.83 -14.32
N PHE A 77 29.72 7.44 -13.62
CA PHE A 77 29.71 7.57 -12.18
C PHE A 77 28.32 7.34 -11.60
N ALA A 78 28.25 6.62 -10.47
CA ALA A 78 27.06 6.57 -9.63
C ALA A 78 27.43 6.89 -8.18
N PRO A 79 26.78 7.88 -7.53
CA PRO A 79 27.03 8.19 -6.13
C PRO A 79 26.51 7.11 -5.17
N ALA A 80 26.88 7.24 -3.90
CA ALA A 80 26.31 6.48 -2.79
C ALA A 80 24.89 6.98 -2.48
N LEU A 81 23.88 6.35 -3.09
CA LEU A 81 22.47 6.66 -2.87
C LEU A 81 21.73 5.37 -2.51
N GLY A 82 21.36 5.25 -1.24
CA GLY A 82 20.61 4.14 -0.68
C GLY A 82 19.10 4.37 -0.67
N THR A 83 18.40 3.56 0.11
CA THR A 83 16.92 3.62 0.23
C THR A 83 16.41 4.94 0.80
N GLN A 84 17.24 5.70 1.53
CA GLN A 84 16.91 7.01 2.07
C GLN A 84 16.76 8.08 0.99
N SER A 85 17.33 7.86 -0.20
CA SER A 85 17.15 8.73 -1.37
C SER A 85 15.79 8.56 -2.07
N LEU A 86 15.04 7.51 -1.71
CA LEU A 86 13.73 7.22 -2.28
C LEU A 86 12.62 7.84 -1.44
N GLY A 87 11.71 8.52 -2.14
CA GLY A 87 10.54 9.17 -1.53
C GLY A 87 10.91 10.39 -0.70
N ASP A 88 9.97 10.79 0.16
CA ASP A 88 10.03 12.02 0.94
C ASP A 88 10.62 11.74 2.33
N GLU A 89 11.62 12.54 2.72
CA GLU A 89 12.22 12.45 4.05
C GLU A 89 11.29 12.89 5.17
N ASP A 90 10.36 13.80 4.89
CA ASP A 90 9.40 14.29 5.86
C ASP A 90 8.33 13.25 6.18
N PHE A 91 7.99 12.36 5.22
CA PHE A 91 7.19 11.18 5.54
C PHE A 91 7.90 10.32 6.59
N ARG A 92 9.18 10.03 6.38
CA ARG A 92 9.98 9.22 7.30
C ARG A 92 10.08 9.85 8.68
N ARG A 93 10.36 11.16 8.72
CA ARG A 93 10.46 11.96 9.95
C ARG A 93 9.14 12.02 10.71
N CYS A 94 8.04 12.33 10.01
CA CYS A 94 6.70 12.47 10.60
C CYS A 94 6.19 11.14 11.19
N HIS A 95 6.45 10.02 10.51
CA HIS A 95 5.99 8.70 10.94
C HIS A 95 7.00 7.90 11.76
N GLY A 96 8.23 8.40 11.92
CA GLY A 96 9.28 7.73 12.69
C GLY A 96 9.75 6.42 12.04
N VAL A 97 9.86 6.40 10.71
CA VAL A 97 10.16 5.18 9.93
C VAL A 97 11.46 5.27 9.16
N LYS A 98 12.05 4.11 8.85
CA LYS A 98 13.31 4.01 8.09
C LYS A 98 13.12 4.13 6.58
N TYR A 99 11.94 3.80 6.08
CA TYR A 99 11.63 3.75 4.65
C TYR A 99 10.39 4.59 4.32
N ALA A 100 10.40 5.20 3.14
CA ALA A 100 9.23 5.84 2.55
C ALA A 100 8.25 4.77 2.02
N TYR A 101 7.73 3.96 2.93
CA TYR A 101 6.97 2.75 2.67
C TYR A 101 5.95 2.52 3.78
N TYR A 102 4.76 2.05 3.44
CA TYR A 102 3.91 1.39 4.43
C TYR A 102 3.15 0.19 3.86
N ALA A 103 2.85 -0.77 4.74
CA ALA A 103 1.95 -1.88 4.44
C ALA A 103 0.49 -1.47 4.72
N GLY A 104 -0.33 -1.46 3.66
CA GLY A 104 -1.73 -1.08 3.71
C GLY A 104 -2.59 -2.03 4.54
N ALA A 105 -3.70 -1.52 5.07
CA ALA A 105 -4.63 -2.36 5.81
C ALA A 105 -5.30 -3.40 4.91
N MET A 106 -5.42 -4.61 5.46
CA MET A 106 -6.15 -5.73 4.90
C MET A 106 -7.20 -6.13 5.93
N ALA A 107 -8.47 -6.15 5.54
CA ALA A 107 -9.63 -6.23 6.43
C ALA A 107 -9.64 -7.47 7.35
N ASN A 108 -10.50 -7.44 8.37
CA ASN A 108 -10.76 -8.54 9.28
C ASN A 108 -9.51 -9.10 9.97
N GLY A 109 -8.53 -8.25 10.26
CA GLY A 109 -7.28 -8.65 10.91
C GLY A 109 -6.30 -9.42 10.01
N ILE A 110 -6.49 -9.41 8.68
CA ILE A 110 -5.48 -9.96 7.75
C ILE A 110 -4.17 -9.17 7.88
N SER A 111 -4.25 -7.83 7.97
CA SER A 111 -3.15 -7.03 8.53
C SER A 111 -3.19 -7.17 10.05
N SER A 112 -2.65 -8.28 10.51
CA SER A 112 -2.69 -8.77 11.90
C SER A 112 -1.80 -7.96 12.84
N GLU A 113 -1.92 -8.20 14.14
CA GLU A 113 -0.96 -7.69 15.12
C GLU A 113 0.45 -8.19 14.84
N GLU A 114 0.62 -9.46 14.45
CA GLU A 114 1.91 -10.05 14.11
C GLU A 114 2.58 -9.28 12.95
N LEU A 115 1.82 -8.97 11.91
CA LEU A 115 2.31 -8.20 10.75
C LEU A 115 2.72 -6.79 11.16
N VAL A 116 1.87 -6.10 11.93
CA VAL A 116 2.13 -4.73 12.40
C VAL A 116 3.35 -4.69 13.31
N ILE A 117 3.47 -5.64 14.24
CA ILE A 117 4.59 -5.72 15.18
C ILE A 117 5.89 -6.02 14.45
N ALA A 118 5.91 -7.00 13.53
CA ALA A 118 7.10 -7.36 12.78
C ALA A 118 7.62 -6.18 11.94
N LEU A 119 6.73 -5.50 11.20
CA LEU A 119 7.09 -4.33 10.41
C LEU A 119 7.50 -3.14 11.28
N GLY A 120 6.76 -2.88 12.36
CA GLY A 120 7.07 -1.79 13.29
C GLY A 120 8.43 -1.95 13.96
N GLN A 121 8.79 -3.17 14.41
CA GLN A 121 10.11 -3.47 14.97
C GLN A 121 11.24 -3.25 13.95
N ALA A 122 10.96 -3.50 12.67
CA ALA A 122 11.90 -3.20 11.60
C ALA A 122 12.00 -1.68 11.27
N GLY A 123 11.11 -0.85 11.83
CA GLY A 123 11.00 0.59 11.53
C GLY A 123 10.22 0.86 10.26
N ILE A 124 9.25 0.01 9.92
CA ILE A 124 8.38 0.11 8.74
C ILE A 124 6.94 0.33 9.21
N LEU A 125 6.22 1.30 8.61
CA LEU A 125 4.84 1.57 8.97
C LEU A 125 3.92 0.44 8.45
N CYS A 126 2.97 0.02 9.28
CA CYS A 126 1.92 -0.91 8.90
C CYS A 126 0.58 -0.48 9.50
N SER A 127 -0.48 -0.59 8.72
CA SER A 127 -1.85 -0.28 9.14
C SER A 127 -2.59 -1.54 9.56
N PHE A 128 -3.03 -1.60 10.83
CA PHE A 128 -3.80 -2.73 11.35
C PHE A 128 -5.17 -2.83 10.69
N GLY A 129 -5.57 -4.05 10.33
CA GLY A 129 -6.80 -4.39 9.61
C GLY A 129 -8.07 -4.35 10.44
N ALA A 130 -8.46 -3.18 10.96
CA ALA A 130 -9.61 -3.06 11.86
C ALA A 130 -10.98 -3.24 11.19
N ALA A 131 -11.09 -3.02 9.88
CA ALA A 131 -12.34 -3.14 9.13
C ALA A 131 -13.01 -4.51 9.35
N GLY A 132 -14.29 -4.49 9.73
CA GLY A 132 -15.08 -5.70 9.96
C GLY A 132 -14.80 -6.45 11.28
N LEU A 133 -13.91 -5.95 12.13
CA LEU A 133 -13.70 -6.48 13.48
C LEU A 133 -14.64 -5.79 14.49
N ILE A 134 -15.03 -6.53 15.53
CA ILE A 134 -15.81 -5.96 16.64
C ILE A 134 -14.94 -5.06 17.53
N PRO A 135 -15.51 -4.05 18.21
CA PRO A 135 -14.73 -3.07 18.99
C PRO A 135 -13.81 -3.69 20.05
N SER A 136 -14.26 -4.73 20.75
CA SER A 136 -13.43 -5.43 21.77
C SER A 136 -12.19 -6.08 21.16
N ARG A 137 -12.29 -6.61 19.94
CA ARG A 137 -11.16 -7.20 19.21
C ARG A 137 -10.16 -6.13 18.76
N VAL A 138 -10.66 -4.96 18.36
CA VAL A 138 -9.80 -3.80 18.02
C VAL A 138 -9.09 -3.28 19.26
N GLU A 139 -9.77 -3.19 20.41
CA GLU A 139 -9.15 -2.76 21.68
C GLU A 139 -8.04 -3.72 22.13
N GLN A 140 -8.24 -5.03 21.99
CA GLN A 140 -7.20 -6.03 22.23
C GLN A 140 -5.99 -5.83 21.31
N ALA A 141 -6.22 -5.56 20.01
CA ALA A 141 -5.15 -5.31 19.06
C ALA A 141 -4.36 -4.04 19.42
N ILE A 142 -5.04 -2.95 19.80
CA ILE A 142 -4.39 -1.70 20.24
C ILE A 142 -3.47 -1.98 21.42
N ASN A 143 -3.97 -2.64 22.47
CA ASN A 143 -3.18 -2.92 23.66
C ASN A 143 -1.94 -3.77 23.34
N ARG A 144 -2.09 -4.80 22.50
CA ARG A 144 -0.99 -5.69 22.11
C ARG A 144 0.06 -4.98 21.26
N ILE A 145 -0.38 -4.22 20.25
CA ILE A 145 0.52 -3.48 19.35
C ILE A 145 1.27 -2.39 20.14
N GLN A 146 0.59 -1.65 21.02
CA GLN A 146 1.22 -0.61 21.84
C GLN A 146 2.22 -1.18 22.86
N ALA A 147 1.94 -2.35 23.43
CA ALA A 147 2.88 -3.01 24.32
C ALA A 147 4.19 -3.39 23.59
N ALA A 148 4.09 -3.84 22.34
CA ALA A 148 5.25 -4.20 21.53
C ALA A 148 5.94 -2.98 20.87
N LEU A 149 5.20 -1.91 20.60
CA LEU A 149 5.64 -0.71 19.88
C LEU A 149 5.23 0.56 20.64
N PRO A 150 5.76 0.82 21.85
CA PRO A 150 5.32 1.93 22.69
C PRO A 150 5.52 3.30 22.03
N ASN A 151 6.51 3.41 21.15
CA ASN A 151 6.83 4.62 20.39
C ASN A 151 6.46 4.50 18.90
N GLY A 152 5.66 3.50 18.53
CA GLY A 152 5.41 3.17 17.13
C GLY A 152 6.61 2.50 16.44
N PRO A 153 6.67 2.52 15.09
CA PRO A 153 5.63 3.01 14.17
C PRO A 153 4.51 1.98 13.96
N TYR A 154 3.25 2.44 14.00
CA TYR A 154 2.08 1.68 13.54
C TYR A 154 0.95 2.65 13.18
N ALA A 155 -0.03 2.17 12.40
CA ALA A 155 -1.28 2.86 12.13
C ALA A 155 -2.47 1.91 12.35
N PHE A 156 -3.67 2.46 12.49
CA PHE A 156 -4.92 1.69 12.49
C PHE A 156 -5.80 2.14 11.33
N ASN A 157 -6.43 1.18 10.65
CA ASN A 157 -7.40 1.50 9.62
C ASN A 157 -8.69 2.06 10.26
N LEU A 158 -9.13 3.22 9.77
CA LEU A 158 -10.49 3.71 9.96
C LEU A 158 -11.19 3.59 8.61
N ILE A 159 -12.10 2.62 8.50
CA ILE A 159 -12.91 2.44 7.29
C ILE A 159 -14.20 3.23 7.43
N HIS A 160 -14.54 3.99 6.39
CA HIS A 160 -15.83 4.65 6.32
C HIS A 160 -16.95 3.61 6.24
N SER A 161 -17.98 3.77 7.07
CA SER A 161 -19.13 2.86 7.12
C SER A 161 -20.43 3.65 6.95
N PRO A 162 -20.84 4.02 5.71
CA PRO A 162 -22.00 4.88 5.46
C PRO A 162 -23.30 4.37 6.07
N SER A 163 -23.47 3.04 6.11
CA SER A 163 -24.67 2.39 6.66
C SER A 163 -24.64 2.26 8.18
N GLU A 164 -23.46 2.40 8.81
CA GLU A 164 -23.25 2.20 10.25
C GLU A 164 -22.35 3.30 10.87
N PRO A 165 -22.75 4.59 10.88
CA PRO A 165 -21.92 5.68 11.40
C PRO A 165 -21.51 5.53 12.88
N ALA A 166 -22.26 4.73 13.65
CA ALA A 166 -21.95 4.42 15.04
C ALA A 166 -20.65 3.60 15.17
N LEU A 167 -20.34 2.72 14.22
CA LEU A 167 -19.09 1.94 14.21
C LEU A 167 -17.88 2.84 13.97
N GLU A 168 -18.01 3.79 13.05
CA GLU A 168 -16.96 4.78 12.77
C GLU A 168 -16.72 5.66 14.01
N ARG A 169 -17.79 6.11 14.66
CA ARG A 169 -17.71 6.89 15.92
C ARG A 169 -17.02 6.10 17.02
N GLY A 170 -17.45 4.86 17.28
CA GLY A 170 -16.87 4.01 18.32
C GLY A 170 -15.40 3.70 18.07
N SER A 171 -15.00 3.53 16.81
CA SER A 171 -13.59 3.34 16.44
C SER A 171 -12.74 4.58 16.76
N VAL A 172 -13.22 5.78 16.39
CA VAL A 172 -12.54 7.05 16.73
C VAL A 172 -12.44 7.26 18.23
N GLU A 173 -13.52 7.00 18.98
CA GLU A 173 -13.51 7.11 20.44
C GLU A 173 -12.49 6.15 21.07
N LEU A 174 -12.38 4.92 20.55
CA LEU A 174 -11.39 3.95 20.99
C LEU A 174 -9.95 4.39 20.67
N PHE A 175 -9.71 4.92 19.47
CA PHE A 175 -8.39 5.41 19.06
C PHE A 175 -7.95 6.62 19.91
N LEU A 176 -8.86 7.54 20.20
CA LEU A 176 -8.58 8.68 21.07
C LEU A 176 -8.32 8.24 22.52
N LYS A 177 -9.14 7.34 23.07
CA LYS A 177 -8.97 6.77 24.41
C LYS A 177 -7.57 6.18 24.61
N HIS A 178 -7.10 5.40 23.64
CA HIS A 178 -5.82 4.71 23.69
C HIS A 178 -4.66 5.50 23.06
N LYS A 179 -4.89 6.76 22.66
CA LYS A 179 -3.88 7.63 22.05
C LYS A 179 -3.22 7.01 20.81
N VAL A 180 -3.98 6.29 19.99
CA VAL A 180 -3.52 5.84 18.67
C VAL A 180 -3.25 7.08 17.80
N LYS A 181 -1.98 7.31 17.46
CA LYS A 181 -1.52 8.57 16.84
C LYS A 181 -1.54 8.61 15.31
N THR A 182 -1.79 7.48 14.65
CA THR A 182 -1.80 7.42 13.19
C THR A 182 -2.98 6.57 12.72
N VAL A 183 -3.79 7.13 11.81
CA VAL A 183 -4.90 6.42 11.18
C VAL A 183 -4.73 6.40 9.66
N GLU A 184 -4.99 5.24 9.05
CA GLU A 184 -5.24 5.12 7.61
C GLU A 184 -6.76 5.24 7.37
N ALA A 185 -7.21 6.38 6.85
CA ALA A 185 -8.61 6.63 6.53
C ALA A 185 -8.93 6.10 5.12
N SER A 186 -9.84 5.14 5.01
CA SER A 186 -10.15 4.44 3.74
C SER A 186 -11.65 4.32 3.47
N ALA A 187 -12.02 4.16 2.19
CA ALA A 187 -13.40 4.08 1.70
C ALA A 187 -14.27 5.34 1.92
N PHE A 188 -13.67 6.45 2.35
CA PHE A 188 -14.39 7.72 2.51
C PHE A 188 -14.87 8.27 1.17
N LEU A 189 -16.13 8.73 1.13
CA LEU A 189 -16.71 9.46 -0.01
C LEU A 189 -16.57 10.99 0.14
N GLY A 190 -16.12 11.42 1.30
CA GLY A 190 -15.97 12.80 1.75
C GLY A 190 -15.62 12.81 3.23
N LEU A 191 -15.55 13.98 3.85
CA LEU A 191 -15.30 14.07 5.30
C LEU A 191 -16.56 13.67 6.09
N THR A 192 -16.33 13.09 7.25
CA THR A 192 -17.36 12.80 8.26
C THR A 192 -17.04 13.55 9.56
N PRO A 193 -18.03 13.78 10.44
CA PRO A 193 -17.76 14.33 11.76
C PRO A 193 -16.72 13.51 12.55
N GLN A 194 -16.66 12.20 12.35
CA GLN A 194 -15.79 11.29 13.09
C GLN A 194 -14.31 11.48 12.72
N ILE A 195 -13.96 11.52 11.43
CA ILE A 195 -12.57 11.75 11.03
C ILE A 195 -12.11 13.18 11.31
N VAL A 196 -13.02 14.17 11.23
CA VAL A 196 -12.76 15.55 11.64
C VAL A 196 -12.47 15.63 13.14
N HIS A 197 -13.25 14.93 13.96
CA HIS A 197 -13.02 14.84 15.41
C HIS A 197 -11.66 14.23 15.73
N TYR A 198 -11.32 13.09 15.12
CA TYR A 198 -10.01 12.46 15.32
C TYR A 198 -8.85 13.40 15.02
N ARG A 199 -8.93 14.12 13.88
CA ARG A 199 -7.90 15.06 13.44
C ARG A 199 -7.77 16.25 14.39
N ALA A 200 -8.87 16.95 14.66
CA ALA A 200 -8.88 18.18 15.45
C ALA A 200 -8.53 17.94 16.92
N ALA A 201 -8.99 16.82 17.52
CA ALA A 201 -8.68 16.46 18.90
C ALA A 201 -7.18 16.21 19.15
N GLY A 202 -6.39 15.99 18.09
CA GLY A 202 -4.95 15.83 18.16
C GLY A 202 -4.15 17.12 18.05
N LEU A 203 -4.78 18.28 17.87
CA LEU A 203 -4.09 19.55 17.67
C LEU A 203 -3.80 20.25 18.99
N SER A 204 -2.62 20.86 19.07
CA SER A 204 -2.18 21.72 20.18
C SER A 204 -1.16 22.73 19.69
N ARG A 205 -0.75 23.67 20.56
CA ARG A 205 0.43 24.51 20.35
C ARG A 205 1.61 24.01 21.19
N ASP A 206 2.83 24.21 20.71
CA ASP A 206 4.03 24.05 21.54
C ASP A 206 4.37 25.35 22.30
N ALA A 207 5.49 25.34 23.04
CA ALA A 207 5.97 26.48 23.82
C ALA A 207 6.35 27.70 22.97
N GLN A 208 6.56 27.52 21.67
CA GLN A 208 6.85 28.59 20.72
C GLN A 208 5.58 29.08 20.00
N GLY A 209 4.42 28.49 20.31
CA GLY A 209 3.13 28.82 19.70
C GLY A 209 2.87 28.12 18.37
N GLU A 210 3.75 27.20 17.95
CA GLU A 210 3.65 26.49 16.68
C GLU A 210 2.65 25.34 16.76
N ILE A 211 1.96 25.07 15.65
CA ILE A 211 0.92 24.03 15.60
C ILE A 211 1.59 22.65 15.66
N GLN A 212 1.22 21.87 16.67
CA GLN A 212 1.61 20.48 16.83
C GLN A 212 0.46 19.58 16.38
N ILE A 213 0.75 18.74 15.38
CA ILE A 213 -0.20 17.79 14.82
C ILE A 213 0.03 16.43 15.50
N GLY A 214 -0.71 16.17 16.57
CA GLY A 214 -0.54 14.96 17.37
C GLY A 214 -1.21 13.72 16.78
N ASN A 215 -2.36 13.87 16.13
CA ASN A 215 -3.08 12.77 15.47
C ASN A 215 -2.93 12.88 13.95
N LYS A 216 -2.18 11.93 13.39
CA LYS A 216 -1.80 11.89 11.98
C LYS A 216 -2.82 11.09 11.17
N VAL A 217 -3.09 11.55 9.96
CA VAL A 217 -4.04 10.91 9.05
C VAL A 217 -3.39 10.67 7.69
N ILE A 218 -3.43 9.41 7.24
CA ILE A 218 -3.11 8.99 5.89
C ILE A 218 -4.43 8.68 5.19
N ALA A 219 -4.86 9.51 4.24
CA ALA A 219 -6.13 9.31 3.53
C ALA A 219 -5.91 8.53 2.24
N LYS A 220 -6.51 7.34 2.13
CA LYS A 220 -6.41 6.48 0.96
C LYS A 220 -7.59 6.71 0.01
N VAL A 221 -7.28 7.18 -1.20
CA VAL A 221 -8.26 7.72 -2.15
C VAL A 221 -7.92 7.32 -3.58
N SER A 222 -8.94 7.19 -4.42
CA SER A 222 -8.78 6.96 -5.86
C SER A 222 -9.39 8.07 -6.71
N ARG A 223 -9.95 9.11 -6.09
CA ARG A 223 -10.72 10.18 -6.75
C ARG A 223 -10.27 11.56 -6.28
N THR A 224 -10.17 12.51 -7.20
CA THR A 224 -9.74 13.89 -6.93
C THR A 224 -10.71 14.62 -6.00
N GLU A 225 -12.00 14.34 -6.11
CA GLU A 225 -13.03 14.97 -5.28
C GLU A 225 -12.84 14.62 -3.80
N VAL A 226 -12.47 13.38 -3.49
CA VAL A 226 -12.20 12.94 -2.12
C VAL A 226 -10.81 13.42 -1.66
N ALA A 227 -9.79 13.28 -2.52
CA ALA A 227 -8.44 13.76 -2.24
C ALA A 227 -8.44 15.25 -1.85
N SER A 228 -9.17 16.07 -2.61
CA SER A 228 -9.32 17.51 -2.36
C SER A 228 -9.88 17.82 -0.97
N LYS A 229 -10.79 16.98 -0.45
CA LYS A 229 -11.37 17.18 0.89
C LYS A 229 -10.36 16.92 2.00
N PHE A 230 -9.52 15.90 1.84
CA PHE A 230 -8.49 15.56 2.82
C PHE A 230 -7.26 16.48 2.75
N MET A 231 -6.96 17.04 1.57
CA MET A 231 -5.89 18.01 1.40
C MET A 231 -6.23 19.41 1.94
N GLN A 232 -7.52 19.71 2.13
CA GLN A 232 -7.99 21.00 2.65
C GLN A 232 -8.18 20.95 4.18
N PRO A 233 -8.27 22.11 4.85
CA PRO A 233 -8.62 22.18 6.26
C PRO A 233 -10.05 21.68 6.53
N ALA A 234 -10.32 21.35 7.79
CA ALA A 234 -11.64 20.90 8.21
C ALA A 234 -12.71 22.00 8.00
N PRO A 235 -13.91 21.67 7.49
CA PRO A 235 -14.98 22.65 7.32
C PRO A 235 -15.44 23.24 8.66
N VAL A 236 -15.54 24.56 8.74
CA VAL A 236 -15.98 25.31 9.94
C VAL A 236 -17.29 24.78 10.51
N LYS A 237 -18.27 24.41 9.66
CA LYS A 237 -19.56 23.85 10.12
C LYS A 237 -19.41 22.53 10.88
N MET A 238 -18.49 21.66 10.45
CA MET A 238 -18.22 20.39 11.15
C MET A 238 -17.46 20.63 12.44
N LEU A 239 -16.49 21.56 12.44
CA LEU A 239 -15.74 21.92 13.63
C LEU A 239 -16.63 22.56 14.70
N GLN A 240 -17.50 23.51 14.31
CA GLN A 240 -18.42 24.18 15.23
C GLN A 240 -19.34 23.17 15.92
N ALA A 241 -19.91 22.22 15.17
CA ALA A 241 -20.73 21.17 15.77
C ALA A 241 -19.96 20.34 16.81
N LEU A 242 -18.67 20.06 16.58
CA LEU A 242 -17.83 19.34 17.54
C LEU A 242 -17.49 20.18 18.78
N VAL A 243 -17.34 21.50 18.64
CA VAL A 243 -17.18 22.43 19.77
C VAL A 243 -18.47 22.48 20.59
N ASP A 244 -19.62 22.62 19.93
CA ASP A 244 -20.94 22.67 20.57
C ASP A 244 -21.25 21.37 21.33
N GLU A 245 -20.79 20.21 20.82
CA GLU A 245 -20.85 18.91 21.48
C GLU A 245 -19.78 18.70 22.58
N GLY A 246 -18.87 19.67 22.80
CA GLY A 246 -17.78 19.56 23.77
C GLY A 246 -16.73 18.51 23.43
N ARG A 247 -16.64 18.09 22.16
CA ARG A 247 -15.72 17.05 21.67
C ARG A 247 -14.32 17.60 21.36
N ILE A 248 -14.23 18.88 21.01
CA ILE A 248 -12.97 19.62 20.81
C ILE A 248 -13.07 21.00 21.46
N THR A 249 -11.93 21.63 21.72
CA THR A 249 -11.87 23.01 22.23
C THR A 249 -11.99 24.05 21.11
N ALA A 250 -12.32 25.29 21.48
CA ALA A 250 -12.30 26.41 20.54
C ALA A 250 -10.91 26.61 19.91
N GLU A 251 -9.83 26.48 20.70
CA GLU A 251 -8.46 26.53 20.18
C GLU A 251 -8.21 25.43 19.15
N GLN A 252 -8.64 24.18 19.41
CA GLN A 252 -8.49 23.09 18.44
C GLN A 252 -9.24 23.37 17.13
N MET A 253 -10.42 24.00 17.20
CA MET A 253 -11.16 24.44 16.02
C MET A 253 -10.40 25.53 15.24
N GLU A 254 -9.77 26.50 15.91
CA GLU A 254 -8.93 27.51 15.25
C GLU A 254 -7.72 26.86 14.56
N LEU A 255 -7.01 25.97 15.25
CA LEU A 255 -5.86 25.25 14.71
C LEU A 255 -6.25 24.36 13.51
N ALA A 256 -7.41 23.70 13.55
CA ALA A 256 -7.88 22.80 12.51
C ALA A 256 -8.18 23.49 11.17
N GLN A 257 -8.33 24.81 11.18
CA GLN A 257 -8.52 25.62 9.97
C GLN A 257 -7.18 25.96 9.28
N LEU A 258 -6.06 25.73 9.96
CA LEU A 258 -4.71 26.10 9.51
C LEU A 258 -3.87 24.89 9.06
N VAL A 259 -4.41 23.68 9.17
CA VAL A 259 -3.74 22.42 8.81
C VAL A 259 -4.64 21.60 7.89
N PRO A 260 -4.07 20.74 7.02
CA PRO A 260 -4.88 19.86 6.20
C PRO A 260 -5.54 18.78 7.06
N MET A 261 -6.66 18.25 6.56
CA MET A 261 -7.36 17.12 7.18
C MET A 261 -6.52 15.83 7.23
N ALA A 262 -5.63 15.64 6.26
CA ALA A 262 -4.65 14.55 6.23
C ALA A 262 -3.24 15.09 5.97
N ASP A 263 -2.27 14.47 6.62
CA ASP A 263 -0.84 14.78 6.42
C ASP A 263 -0.34 14.18 5.10
N ASP A 264 -0.92 13.03 4.74
CA ASP A 264 -0.49 12.20 3.65
C ASP A 264 -1.71 11.69 2.88
N ILE A 265 -1.65 11.75 1.54
CA ILE A 265 -2.67 11.20 0.66
C ILE A 265 -2.08 9.98 -0.06
N THR A 266 -2.70 8.82 0.10
CA THR A 266 -2.37 7.64 -0.70
C THR A 266 -3.27 7.60 -1.92
N ALA A 267 -2.70 7.81 -3.10
CA ALA A 267 -3.37 7.52 -4.36
C ALA A 267 -3.44 5.99 -4.56
N GLU A 268 -4.63 5.40 -4.41
CA GLU A 268 -4.84 3.96 -4.59
C GLU A 268 -5.32 3.66 -6.02
N ALA A 269 -4.42 3.09 -6.80
CA ALA A 269 -4.64 2.63 -8.16
C ALA A 269 -5.33 1.26 -8.20
N ASP A 270 -5.22 0.52 -9.31
CA ASP A 270 -5.66 -0.87 -9.40
C ASP A 270 -5.03 -1.74 -8.29
N SER A 271 -5.86 -2.34 -7.46
CA SER A 271 -5.45 -2.99 -6.21
C SER A 271 -6.31 -4.23 -5.91
N GLY A 272 -5.85 -5.08 -5.01
CA GLY A 272 -6.67 -6.18 -4.48
C GLY A 272 -7.75 -5.66 -3.53
N GLY A 273 -8.92 -6.30 -3.52
CA GLY A 273 -10.07 -5.81 -2.76
C GLY A 273 -10.80 -4.69 -3.50
N HIS A 274 -11.41 -3.75 -2.78
CA HIS A 274 -12.15 -2.65 -3.41
C HIS A 274 -11.23 -1.78 -4.26
N THR A 275 -11.57 -1.62 -5.53
CA THR A 275 -10.81 -0.78 -6.45
C THR A 275 -11.70 -0.29 -7.60
N ASP A 276 -11.40 0.94 -8.07
CA ASP A 276 -11.96 1.52 -9.30
C ASP A 276 -11.10 1.15 -10.53
N ASN A 277 -10.09 0.27 -10.39
CA ASN A 277 -9.17 -0.18 -11.45
C ASN A 277 -8.42 0.95 -12.17
N ARG A 278 -8.05 2.02 -11.46
CA ARG A 278 -7.38 3.17 -12.07
C ARG A 278 -5.92 2.86 -12.37
N PRO A 279 -5.37 3.24 -13.53
CA PRO A 279 -3.94 3.06 -13.79
C PRO A 279 -3.10 3.95 -12.86
N LEU A 280 -2.11 3.36 -12.21
CA LEU A 280 -1.19 4.07 -11.32
C LEU A 280 -0.51 5.25 -12.04
N VAL A 281 -0.04 5.00 -13.26
CA VAL A 281 0.69 5.96 -14.11
C VAL A 281 -0.15 7.18 -14.53
N THR A 282 -1.47 7.15 -14.37
CA THR A 282 -2.35 8.30 -14.62
C THR A 282 -2.88 8.91 -13.33
N LEU A 283 -3.23 8.06 -12.35
CA LEU A 283 -3.82 8.50 -11.10
C LEU A 283 -2.81 9.31 -10.27
N LEU A 284 -1.59 8.79 -10.09
CA LEU A 284 -0.59 9.44 -9.24
C LEU A 284 -0.24 10.85 -9.74
N PRO A 285 0.14 11.08 -11.02
CA PRO A 285 0.38 12.43 -11.53
C PRO A 285 -0.82 13.38 -11.37
N THR A 286 -2.05 12.87 -11.49
CA THR A 286 -3.27 13.68 -11.31
C THR A 286 -3.42 14.14 -9.86
N ILE A 287 -3.18 13.27 -8.88
CA ILE A 287 -3.25 13.63 -7.45
C ILE A 287 -2.05 14.51 -7.04
N LEU A 288 -0.88 14.33 -7.64
CA LEU A 288 0.27 15.21 -7.44
C LEU A 288 0.00 16.64 -7.94
N ALA A 289 -0.61 16.79 -9.12
CA ALA A 289 -1.01 18.11 -9.62
C ALA A 289 -2.04 18.78 -8.69
N LEU A 290 -3.00 18.03 -8.17
CA LEU A 290 -3.95 18.53 -7.18
C LEU A 290 -3.25 18.97 -5.87
N LYS A 291 -2.28 18.20 -5.40
CA LYS A 291 -1.45 18.54 -4.24
C LYS A 291 -0.76 19.88 -4.43
N GLU A 292 -0.14 20.12 -5.59
CA GLU A 292 0.53 21.38 -5.91
C GLU A 292 -0.42 22.58 -5.89
N GLN A 293 -1.61 22.43 -6.48
CA GLN A 293 -2.64 23.47 -6.49
C GLN A 293 -3.07 23.84 -5.06
N ILE A 294 -3.38 22.84 -4.23
CA ILE A 294 -3.85 23.08 -2.86
C ILE A 294 -2.71 23.58 -1.96
N GLN A 295 -1.50 23.05 -2.10
CA GLN A 295 -0.34 23.53 -1.35
C GLN A 295 -0.03 25.00 -1.69
N ALA A 296 -0.13 25.40 -2.96
CA ALA A 296 0.05 26.81 -3.35
C ALA A 296 -1.04 27.73 -2.79
N GLN A 297 -2.28 27.23 -2.71
CA GLN A 297 -3.41 27.99 -2.17
C GLN A 297 -3.31 28.21 -0.65
N TYR A 298 -2.99 27.15 0.12
CA TYR A 298 -3.03 27.19 1.59
C TYR A 298 -1.66 27.42 2.24
N GLN A 299 -0.56 27.17 1.52
CA GLN A 299 0.82 27.35 1.98
C GLN A 299 1.08 26.72 3.35
N PHE A 300 0.59 25.49 3.55
CA PHE A 300 0.80 24.76 4.80
C PHE A 300 2.28 24.68 5.14
N LYS A 301 2.62 24.99 6.40
CA LYS A 301 4.01 24.99 6.90
C LYS A 301 4.71 23.65 6.71
N THR A 302 3.99 22.56 6.98
CA THR A 302 4.42 21.21 6.57
C THR A 302 3.72 20.89 5.25
N PRO A 303 4.44 20.72 4.14
CA PRO A 303 3.83 20.45 2.85
C PRO A 303 2.99 19.17 2.84
N LEU A 304 1.91 19.19 2.07
CA LEU A 304 1.15 17.99 1.72
C LEU A 304 2.06 16.96 1.03
N ARG A 305 1.83 15.68 1.32
CA ARG A 305 2.53 14.57 0.68
C ARG A 305 1.54 13.65 -0.01
N VAL A 306 1.93 13.14 -1.17
CA VAL A 306 1.16 12.15 -1.93
C VAL A 306 2.03 10.94 -2.16
N GLY A 307 1.64 9.80 -1.59
CA GLY A 307 2.20 8.50 -1.92
C GLY A 307 1.26 7.70 -2.81
N CYS A 308 1.64 6.47 -3.14
CA CYS A 308 0.84 5.65 -4.06
C CYS A 308 0.92 4.15 -3.77
N GLY A 309 -0.21 3.48 -3.95
CA GLY A 309 -0.35 2.03 -3.90
C GLY A 309 -1.20 1.51 -5.05
N GLY A 310 -1.29 0.18 -5.15
CA GLY A 310 -1.95 -0.51 -6.25
C GLY A 310 -0.96 -0.83 -7.37
N GLY A 311 -0.76 -2.11 -7.69
CA GLY A 311 0.23 -2.56 -8.68
C GLY A 311 1.68 -2.67 -8.19
N VAL A 312 2.01 -2.24 -6.96
CA VAL A 312 3.37 -2.30 -6.41
C VAL A 312 3.67 -3.69 -5.83
N GLY A 313 4.28 -4.56 -6.62
CA GLY A 313 4.71 -5.91 -6.22
C GLY A 313 6.17 -6.24 -6.53
N THR A 314 6.91 -5.36 -7.20
CA THR A 314 8.30 -5.59 -7.62
C THR A 314 9.16 -4.34 -7.43
N PRO A 315 10.50 -4.48 -7.35
CA PRO A 315 11.40 -3.33 -7.29
C PRO A 315 11.23 -2.35 -8.46
N ASP A 316 10.93 -2.86 -9.67
CA ASP A 316 10.68 -2.05 -10.86
C ASP A 316 9.45 -1.14 -10.66
N ALA A 317 8.34 -1.70 -10.17
CA ALA A 317 7.12 -0.94 -9.92
C ALA A 317 7.32 0.07 -8.78
N ALA A 318 8.07 -0.30 -7.74
CA ALA A 318 8.43 0.59 -6.64
C ALA A 318 9.25 1.80 -7.14
N LEU A 319 10.30 1.57 -7.93
CA LEU A 319 11.11 2.64 -8.51
C LEU A 319 10.30 3.53 -9.45
N ALA A 320 9.50 2.95 -10.34
CA ALA A 320 8.66 3.73 -11.24
C ALA A 320 7.72 4.68 -10.47
N THR A 321 7.14 4.18 -9.37
CA THR A 321 6.25 4.96 -8.51
C THR A 321 6.97 6.13 -7.83
N PHE A 322 8.17 5.89 -7.27
CA PHE A 322 9.00 6.97 -6.71
C PHE A 322 9.41 7.99 -7.78
N ASN A 323 9.82 7.54 -8.96
CA ASN A 323 10.26 8.42 -10.06
C ASN A 323 9.12 9.28 -10.63
N MET A 324 7.85 8.89 -10.44
CA MET A 324 6.69 9.73 -10.76
C MET A 324 6.42 10.81 -9.69
N GLY A 325 7.15 10.82 -8.58
CA GLY A 325 7.05 11.83 -7.53
C GLY A 325 6.28 11.38 -6.29
N ALA A 326 6.06 10.07 -6.10
CA ALA A 326 5.44 9.57 -4.88
C ALA A 326 6.33 9.82 -3.64
N ALA A 327 5.75 10.41 -2.60
CA ALA A 327 6.40 10.62 -1.32
C ALA A 327 6.70 9.30 -0.59
N TYR A 328 5.90 8.26 -0.84
CA TYR A 328 6.06 6.91 -0.32
C TYR A 328 5.30 5.92 -1.20
N ILE A 329 5.62 4.63 -1.07
CA ILE A 329 4.89 3.54 -1.73
C ILE A 329 4.08 2.70 -0.73
N VAL A 330 3.04 2.04 -1.24
CA VAL A 330 2.13 1.21 -0.44
C VAL A 330 1.98 -0.16 -1.07
N THR A 331 2.08 -1.20 -0.24
CA THR A 331 1.83 -2.59 -0.64
C THR A 331 0.64 -3.18 0.10
N GLY A 332 0.00 -4.18 -0.51
CA GLY A 332 -1.15 -4.88 0.06
C GLY A 332 -1.14 -6.36 -0.29
N SER A 333 -1.41 -6.70 -1.55
CA SER A 333 -1.57 -8.10 -1.98
C SER A 333 -0.36 -9.00 -1.67
N ILE A 334 0.86 -8.48 -1.77
CA ILE A 334 2.06 -9.27 -1.43
C ILE A 334 2.17 -9.56 0.07
N ASN A 335 1.63 -8.67 0.92
CA ASN A 335 1.71 -8.80 2.38
C ASN A 335 0.77 -9.91 2.88
N GLN A 336 -0.38 -10.10 2.22
CA GLN A 336 -1.28 -11.22 2.54
C GLN A 336 -0.64 -12.59 2.29
N ALA A 337 0.36 -12.67 1.40
CA ALA A 337 1.10 -13.89 1.11
C ALA A 337 2.20 -14.20 2.13
N CYS A 338 2.45 -13.32 3.11
CA CYS A 338 3.49 -13.47 4.11
C CYS A 338 3.00 -14.27 5.33
N VAL A 339 3.93 -14.88 6.05
CA VAL A 339 3.64 -15.73 7.21
C VAL A 339 3.05 -14.95 8.40
N GLU A 340 3.29 -13.65 8.48
CA GLU A 340 2.73 -12.80 9.55
C GLU A 340 1.25 -12.46 9.32
N ALA A 341 0.74 -12.60 8.09
CA ALA A 341 -0.64 -12.20 7.76
C ALA A 341 -1.68 -13.09 8.45
N GLY A 342 -2.80 -12.48 8.87
CA GLY A 342 -3.97 -13.16 9.42
C GLY A 342 -4.81 -13.89 8.36
N ALA A 343 -4.15 -14.66 7.49
CA ALA A 343 -4.76 -15.49 6.47
C ALA A 343 -4.40 -16.96 6.71
N SER A 344 -5.31 -17.88 6.37
CA SER A 344 -5.08 -19.30 6.57
C SER A 344 -3.86 -19.79 5.82
N GLU A 345 -3.28 -20.89 6.29
CA GLU A 345 -2.16 -21.54 5.61
C GLU A 345 -2.51 -21.92 4.16
N HIS A 346 -3.71 -22.46 3.94
CA HIS A 346 -4.21 -22.76 2.60
C HIS A 346 -4.19 -21.52 1.71
N THR A 347 -4.71 -20.39 2.20
CA THR A 347 -4.74 -19.14 1.44
C THR A 347 -3.33 -18.63 1.14
N ARG A 348 -2.40 -18.61 2.11
CA ARG A 348 -1.01 -18.18 1.87
C ARG A 348 -0.30 -19.05 0.83
N LYS A 349 -0.51 -20.37 0.90
CA LYS A 349 0.01 -21.32 -0.11
C LYS A 349 -0.63 -21.12 -1.48
N LEU A 350 -1.94 -20.83 -1.54
CA LEU A 350 -2.60 -20.49 -2.80
C LEU A 350 -1.97 -19.22 -3.42
N LEU A 351 -1.78 -18.19 -2.60
CA LEU A 351 -1.24 -16.89 -3.01
C LEU A 351 0.19 -16.97 -3.58
N SER A 352 1.00 -17.96 -3.20
CA SER A 352 2.32 -18.17 -3.80
C SER A 352 2.28 -18.69 -5.23
N THR A 353 1.14 -19.22 -5.67
CA THR A 353 0.93 -19.77 -7.02
C THR A 353 0.14 -18.85 -7.96
N THR A 354 -0.42 -17.76 -7.44
CA THR A 354 -1.24 -16.82 -8.21
C THR A 354 -0.40 -16.07 -9.23
N GLU A 355 -0.75 -16.16 -10.51
CA GLU A 355 -0.13 -15.37 -11.58
C GLU A 355 -0.89 -14.07 -11.85
N MET A 356 -0.34 -13.16 -12.68
CA MET A 356 -0.96 -11.85 -12.92
C MET A 356 -2.37 -11.96 -13.52
N ALA A 357 -2.61 -13.02 -14.31
CA ALA A 357 -3.89 -13.27 -14.97
C ALA A 357 -4.87 -14.04 -14.08
N ASP A 358 -4.48 -14.45 -12.88
CA ASP A 358 -5.26 -15.28 -11.96
C ASP A 358 -6.12 -14.47 -10.98
N VAL A 359 -6.36 -13.20 -11.30
CA VAL A 359 -7.30 -12.32 -10.58
C VAL A 359 -8.45 -11.86 -11.48
N THR A 360 -9.53 -11.41 -10.88
CA THR A 360 -10.72 -10.86 -11.57
C THR A 360 -11.56 -10.01 -10.62
N MET A 361 -12.46 -9.21 -11.20
CA MET A 361 -13.49 -8.51 -10.43
C MET A 361 -14.64 -9.44 -10.07
N ALA A 362 -15.13 -9.33 -8.83
CA ALA A 362 -16.32 -10.02 -8.33
C ALA A 362 -17.19 -9.05 -7.49
N PRO A 363 -18.51 -9.30 -7.37
CA PRO A 363 -19.38 -8.49 -6.52
C PRO A 363 -18.90 -8.41 -5.07
N ALA A 364 -18.93 -7.21 -4.51
CA ALA A 364 -18.62 -6.97 -3.11
C ALA A 364 -19.82 -7.32 -2.21
N ALA A 365 -19.54 -7.67 -0.94
CA ALA A 365 -20.60 -7.96 0.03
C ALA A 365 -21.27 -6.68 0.54
N ASP A 366 -20.48 -5.63 0.74
CA ASP A 366 -20.92 -4.26 0.94
C ASP A 366 -21.31 -3.62 -0.40
N MET A 367 -22.40 -2.87 -0.40
CA MET A 367 -22.94 -2.22 -1.60
C MET A 367 -23.21 -3.19 -2.77
N PHE A 368 -23.47 -4.47 -2.46
CA PHE A 368 -23.81 -5.51 -3.43
C PHE A 368 -24.96 -5.06 -4.34
N GLU A 369 -26.00 -4.49 -3.74
CA GLU A 369 -27.20 -3.99 -4.41
C GLU A 369 -26.89 -2.87 -5.41
N MET A 370 -25.78 -2.15 -5.23
CA MET A 370 -25.33 -1.05 -6.10
C MET A 370 -24.37 -1.52 -7.19
N GLY A 371 -24.05 -2.82 -7.26
CA GLY A 371 -23.15 -3.39 -8.26
C GLY A 371 -21.68 -3.09 -8.04
N VAL A 372 -21.29 -2.71 -6.82
CA VAL A 372 -19.87 -2.52 -6.46
C VAL A 372 -19.13 -3.85 -6.57
N LYS A 373 -17.90 -3.77 -7.08
CA LYS A 373 -17.02 -4.93 -7.26
C LYS A 373 -15.70 -4.73 -6.52
N LEU A 374 -15.01 -5.83 -6.31
CA LEU A 374 -13.68 -5.91 -5.73
C LEU A 374 -12.83 -6.93 -6.52
N GLN A 375 -11.52 -6.78 -6.47
CA GLN A 375 -10.57 -7.63 -7.18
C GLN A 375 -10.11 -8.81 -6.30
N VAL A 376 -10.27 -10.03 -6.81
CA VAL A 376 -10.06 -11.30 -6.09
C VAL A 376 -9.30 -12.32 -6.94
N VAL A 377 -8.67 -13.28 -6.27
CA VAL A 377 -8.12 -14.49 -6.89
C VAL A 377 -9.24 -15.33 -7.52
N LYS A 378 -9.00 -15.87 -8.72
CA LYS A 378 -9.91 -16.78 -9.44
C LYS A 378 -9.34 -18.18 -9.72
N ARG A 379 -8.04 -18.39 -9.51
CA ARG A 379 -7.42 -19.72 -9.60
C ARG A 379 -7.42 -20.37 -8.23
N GLY A 380 -7.76 -21.65 -8.15
CA GLY A 380 -7.83 -22.40 -6.89
C GLY A 380 -9.06 -22.10 -6.01
N THR A 381 -9.97 -21.24 -6.46
CA THR A 381 -11.26 -20.96 -5.81
C THR A 381 -12.33 -20.69 -6.87
N LEU A 382 -13.59 -21.07 -6.60
CA LEU A 382 -14.75 -20.75 -7.44
C LEU A 382 -15.53 -19.52 -6.97
N PHE A 383 -15.09 -18.87 -5.89
CA PHE A 383 -15.74 -17.68 -5.34
C PHE A 383 -16.13 -16.65 -6.41
N PRO A 384 -15.21 -16.14 -7.28
CA PRO A 384 -15.58 -15.07 -8.20
C PRO A 384 -16.67 -15.49 -9.19
N MET A 385 -16.67 -16.75 -9.64
CA MET A 385 -17.69 -17.28 -10.54
C MET A 385 -19.04 -17.40 -9.81
N ARG A 386 -19.04 -17.90 -8.57
CA ARG A 386 -20.25 -18.01 -7.74
C ARG A 386 -20.82 -16.65 -7.37
N ALA A 387 -19.99 -15.71 -6.94
CA ALA A 387 -20.39 -14.34 -6.61
C ALA A 387 -20.99 -13.59 -7.81
N ASN A 388 -20.35 -13.67 -8.98
CA ASN A 388 -20.91 -13.09 -10.21
C ASN A 388 -22.26 -13.73 -10.56
N LYS A 389 -22.42 -15.04 -10.37
CA LYS A 389 -23.70 -15.72 -10.59
C LYS A 389 -24.79 -15.23 -9.64
N LEU A 390 -24.46 -15.02 -8.35
CA LEU A 390 -25.41 -14.43 -7.40
C LEU A 390 -25.86 -13.02 -7.83
N TYR A 391 -24.96 -12.20 -8.36
CA TYR A 391 -25.33 -10.86 -8.85
C TYR A 391 -26.18 -10.91 -10.14
N GLU A 392 -25.88 -11.83 -11.06
CA GLU A 392 -26.70 -12.07 -12.25
C GLU A 392 -28.13 -12.46 -11.85
N ILE A 393 -28.28 -13.41 -10.93
CA ILE A 393 -29.59 -13.85 -10.41
C ILE A 393 -30.28 -12.70 -9.68
N TYR A 394 -29.55 -11.99 -8.83
CA TYR A 394 -30.08 -10.86 -8.06
C TYR A 394 -30.67 -9.80 -8.97
N THR A 395 -29.97 -9.41 -10.04
CA THR A 395 -30.46 -8.37 -10.96
C THR A 395 -31.62 -8.87 -11.81
N ARG A 396 -31.61 -10.14 -12.23
CA ARG A 396 -32.58 -10.74 -13.14
C ARG A 396 -33.96 -11.06 -12.55
N TYR A 397 -34.04 -11.49 -11.29
CA TYR A 397 -35.31 -11.97 -10.68
C TYR A 397 -35.76 -11.09 -9.51
N ASP A 398 -37.07 -10.95 -9.29
CA ASP A 398 -37.60 -10.04 -8.26
C ASP A 398 -37.56 -10.61 -6.83
N SER A 399 -37.49 -11.93 -6.69
CA SER A 399 -37.43 -12.63 -5.41
C SER A 399 -36.74 -13.98 -5.54
N ILE A 400 -36.44 -14.64 -4.40
CA ILE A 400 -35.87 -15.99 -4.39
C ILE A 400 -36.85 -17.05 -4.91
N GLU A 401 -38.16 -16.78 -4.82
CA GLU A 401 -39.24 -17.64 -5.30
C GLU A 401 -39.41 -17.54 -6.82
N ALA A 402 -38.99 -16.44 -7.43
CA ALA A 402 -39.00 -16.24 -8.89
C ALA A 402 -37.81 -16.88 -9.62
N ILE A 403 -36.80 -17.37 -8.89
CA ILE A 403 -35.63 -18.06 -9.47
C ILE A 403 -36.10 -19.43 -10.02
N PRO A 404 -35.77 -19.80 -11.27
CA PRO A 404 -36.08 -21.11 -11.81
C PRO A 404 -35.60 -22.23 -10.89
N VAL A 405 -36.46 -23.24 -10.67
CA VAL A 405 -36.24 -24.30 -9.67
C VAL A 405 -34.88 -24.97 -9.82
N GLU A 406 -34.45 -25.29 -11.05
CA GLU A 406 -33.14 -25.90 -11.31
C GLU A 406 -31.96 -24.99 -10.93
N GLU A 407 -32.09 -23.68 -11.17
CA GLU A 407 -31.07 -22.69 -10.86
C GLU A 407 -30.98 -22.47 -9.34
N ARG A 408 -32.13 -22.37 -8.67
CA ARG A 408 -32.22 -22.31 -7.20
C ARG A 408 -31.58 -23.55 -6.55
N GLN A 409 -31.92 -24.76 -7.01
CA GLN A 409 -31.34 -25.99 -6.47
C GLN A 409 -29.82 -26.08 -6.67
N LYS A 410 -29.30 -25.56 -7.79
CA LYS A 410 -27.85 -25.47 -8.00
C LYS A 410 -27.19 -24.53 -6.99
N LEU A 411 -27.77 -23.36 -6.72
CA LEU A 411 -27.26 -22.45 -5.69
C LEU A 411 -27.25 -23.12 -4.30
N GLU A 412 -28.38 -23.73 -3.91
CA GLU A 412 -28.53 -24.38 -2.62
C GLU A 412 -27.51 -25.51 -2.42
N LYS A 413 -27.23 -26.32 -3.46
CA LYS A 413 -26.25 -27.41 -3.38
C LYS A 413 -24.80 -26.95 -3.48
N GLN A 414 -24.49 -26.05 -4.42
CA GLN A 414 -23.10 -25.76 -4.81
C GLN A 414 -22.52 -24.53 -4.12
N VAL A 415 -23.36 -23.60 -3.65
CA VAL A 415 -22.93 -22.32 -3.06
C VAL A 415 -23.27 -22.29 -1.58
N PHE A 416 -24.56 -22.34 -1.25
CA PHE A 416 -25.02 -22.19 0.13
C PHE A 416 -24.78 -23.45 0.96
N ARG A 417 -24.92 -24.64 0.35
CA ARG A 417 -24.95 -25.97 1.00
C ARG A 417 -26.09 -26.07 2.02
N SER A 418 -27.18 -25.37 1.75
CA SER A 418 -28.41 -25.30 2.55
C SER A 418 -29.50 -24.66 1.69
N THR A 419 -30.77 -24.77 2.10
CA THR A 419 -31.87 -24.14 1.36
C THR A 419 -31.82 -22.61 1.53
N LEU A 420 -32.32 -21.85 0.57
CA LEU A 420 -32.34 -20.38 0.70
C LEU A 420 -33.22 -19.92 1.89
N ASP A 421 -34.23 -20.71 2.26
CA ASP A 421 -35.11 -20.42 3.39
C ASP A 421 -34.40 -20.65 4.73
N ASP A 422 -33.56 -21.68 4.85
CA ASP A 422 -32.71 -21.89 6.03
C ASP A 422 -31.67 -20.78 6.18
N ILE A 423 -31.04 -20.35 5.07
CA ILE A 423 -30.11 -19.22 5.07
C ILE A 423 -30.82 -17.94 5.51
N TRP A 424 -32.06 -17.72 5.05
CA TRP A 424 -32.87 -16.59 5.50
C TRP A 424 -33.15 -16.65 7.00
N ALA A 425 -33.55 -17.80 7.54
CA ALA A 425 -33.80 -17.96 8.97
C ALA A 425 -32.56 -17.63 9.81
N GLY A 426 -31.38 -18.12 9.41
CA GLY A 426 -30.12 -17.76 10.06
C GLY A 426 -29.75 -16.28 9.93
N THR A 427 -30.05 -15.67 8.79
CA THR A 427 -29.83 -14.23 8.54
C THR A 427 -30.71 -13.36 9.43
N VAL A 428 -31.98 -13.73 9.62
CA VAL A 428 -32.90 -13.05 10.55
C VAL A 428 -32.38 -13.13 11.98
N ALA A 429 -31.98 -14.31 12.44
CA ALA A 429 -31.41 -14.48 13.79
C ALA A 429 -30.16 -13.61 13.99
N HIS A 430 -29.23 -13.61 13.02
CA HIS A 430 -28.00 -12.83 13.09
C HIS A 430 -28.25 -11.32 13.17
N PHE A 431 -29.10 -10.78 12.29
CA PHE A 431 -29.34 -9.34 12.28
C PHE A 431 -30.23 -8.87 13.43
N ASN A 432 -31.13 -9.70 13.97
CA ASN A 432 -31.89 -9.34 15.17
C ASN A 432 -31.01 -9.12 16.41
N GLU A 433 -29.85 -9.80 16.50
CA GLU A 433 -28.89 -9.58 17.58
C GLU A 433 -28.00 -8.33 17.36
N ARG A 434 -27.77 -7.96 16.10
CA ARG A 434 -26.74 -6.97 15.73
C ARG A 434 -27.28 -5.65 15.18
N ASP A 435 -28.20 -5.71 14.24
CA ASP A 435 -28.87 -4.55 13.61
C ASP A 435 -30.26 -4.96 13.07
N PRO A 436 -31.30 -4.98 13.93
CA PRO A 436 -32.66 -5.40 13.55
C PRO A 436 -33.23 -4.62 12.36
N LYS A 437 -32.77 -3.37 12.16
CA LYS A 437 -33.22 -2.50 11.06
C LYS A 437 -32.95 -3.10 9.68
N GLN A 438 -31.98 -4.00 9.53
CA GLN A 438 -31.77 -4.69 8.25
C GLN A 438 -32.94 -5.59 7.89
N ILE A 439 -33.51 -6.27 8.89
CA ILE A 439 -34.66 -7.17 8.72
C ILE A 439 -35.92 -6.35 8.52
N GLU A 440 -36.15 -5.32 9.35
CA GLU A 440 -37.29 -4.40 9.20
C GLU A 440 -37.37 -3.80 7.79
N ARG A 441 -36.23 -3.39 7.22
CA ARG A 441 -36.19 -2.83 5.86
C ARG A 441 -36.42 -3.87 4.76
N ALA A 442 -36.22 -5.15 5.05
CA ALA A 442 -36.46 -6.25 4.12
C ALA A 442 -37.91 -6.76 4.18
N GLU A 443 -38.67 -6.44 5.22
CA GLU A 443 -40.10 -6.73 5.30
C GLU A 443 -40.85 -6.10 4.11
N GLY A 444 -41.68 -6.89 3.43
CA GLY A 444 -42.40 -6.45 2.24
C GLY A 444 -41.51 -6.17 1.01
N ASN A 445 -40.20 -6.44 1.07
CA ASN A 445 -39.28 -6.22 -0.04
C ASN A 445 -38.52 -7.52 -0.41
N PRO A 446 -39.10 -8.36 -1.30
CA PRO A 446 -38.51 -9.65 -1.68
C PRO A 446 -37.11 -9.53 -2.30
N LYS A 447 -36.83 -8.43 -3.02
CA LYS A 447 -35.54 -8.14 -3.62
C LYS A 447 -34.46 -7.94 -2.55
N ARG A 448 -34.80 -7.22 -1.48
CA ARG A 448 -33.89 -6.98 -0.35
C ARG A 448 -33.68 -8.25 0.50
N LYS A 449 -34.73 -9.06 0.72
CA LYS A 449 -34.59 -10.41 1.31
C LYS A 449 -33.55 -11.22 0.53
N MET A 450 -33.68 -11.28 -0.81
CA MET A 450 -32.72 -11.98 -1.67
C MET A 450 -31.29 -11.43 -1.53
N ALA A 451 -31.11 -10.10 -1.50
CA ALA A 451 -29.80 -9.49 -1.30
C ALA A 451 -29.16 -9.91 0.02
N LEU A 452 -29.89 -9.91 1.13
CA LEU A 452 -29.39 -10.32 2.45
C LEU A 452 -28.96 -11.79 2.46
N ILE A 453 -29.75 -12.67 1.84
CA ILE A 453 -29.40 -14.09 1.67
C ILE A 453 -28.11 -14.24 0.86
N PHE A 454 -27.94 -13.50 -0.24
CA PHE A 454 -26.73 -13.63 -1.06
C PHE A 454 -25.51 -13.03 -0.37
N ARG A 455 -25.68 -11.93 0.38
CA ARG A 455 -24.64 -11.30 1.18
C ARG A 455 -24.15 -12.18 2.32
N TRP A 456 -24.94 -13.14 2.79
CA TRP A 456 -24.44 -14.19 3.70
C TRP A 456 -23.25 -14.94 3.10
N TYR A 457 -23.35 -15.36 1.83
CA TYR A 457 -22.26 -16.07 1.15
C TYR A 457 -21.06 -15.13 0.95
N LEU A 458 -21.30 -13.94 0.42
CA LEU A 458 -20.25 -12.95 0.14
C LEU A 458 -19.51 -12.49 1.41
N GLY A 459 -20.21 -12.40 2.54
CA GLY A 459 -19.60 -12.04 3.83
C GLY A 459 -18.79 -13.18 4.44
N LEU A 460 -19.35 -14.40 4.43
CA LEU A 460 -18.67 -15.56 5.01
C LEU A 460 -17.51 -16.08 4.17
N SER A 461 -17.52 -15.90 2.85
CA SER A 461 -16.43 -16.33 1.97
C SER A 461 -15.08 -15.72 2.31
N SER A 462 -15.07 -14.46 2.77
CA SER A 462 -13.86 -13.80 3.28
C SER A 462 -13.40 -14.43 4.60
N ARG A 463 -14.35 -14.65 5.54
CA ARG A 463 -14.05 -15.29 6.83
C ARG A 463 -13.50 -16.71 6.65
N TRP A 464 -14.10 -17.52 5.77
CA TRP A 464 -13.66 -18.89 5.50
C TRP A 464 -12.21 -18.94 5.04
N SER A 465 -11.79 -18.01 4.16
CA SER A 465 -10.39 -17.88 3.74
C SER A 465 -9.46 -17.52 4.90
N ASN A 466 -9.87 -16.58 5.74
CA ASN A 466 -9.03 -16.10 6.84
C ASN A 466 -8.83 -17.17 7.92
N THR A 467 -9.91 -17.88 8.30
CA THR A 467 -9.86 -18.91 9.34
C THR A 467 -9.45 -20.29 8.83
N GLY A 468 -9.49 -20.52 7.52
CA GLY A 468 -9.18 -21.82 6.93
C GLY A 468 -10.30 -22.84 7.16
N GLU A 469 -11.55 -22.44 6.91
CA GLU A 469 -12.72 -23.31 7.07
C GLU A 469 -12.64 -24.55 6.16
N GLN A 470 -12.42 -25.71 6.76
CA GLN A 470 -12.24 -26.96 6.03
C GLN A 470 -13.46 -27.31 5.17
N GLY A 471 -13.19 -27.71 3.93
CA GLY A 471 -14.22 -28.05 2.95
C GLY A 471 -14.87 -26.85 2.28
N ARG A 472 -14.50 -25.60 2.62
CA ARG A 472 -14.95 -24.36 1.95
C ARG A 472 -13.87 -23.73 1.07
N GLU A 473 -12.78 -24.43 0.77
CA GLU A 473 -11.63 -23.90 0.01
C GLU A 473 -12.04 -23.32 -1.36
N MET A 474 -12.94 -24.01 -2.08
CA MET A 474 -13.47 -23.53 -3.36
C MET A 474 -14.42 -22.33 -3.23
N ASP A 475 -14.76 -21.92 -2.02
CA ASP A 475 -15.60 -20.77 -1.70
C ASP A 475 -14.79 -19.60 -1.10
N TYR A 476 -13.47 -19.74 -0.97
CA TYR A 476 -12.64 -18.71 -0.37
C TYR A 476 -12.61 -17.46 -1.24
N GLN A 477 -13.00 -16.33 -0.64
CA GLN A 477 -12.81 -15.02 -1.21
C GLN A 477 -11.45 -14.49 -0.75
N VAL A 478 -10.53 -14.33 -1.70
CA VAL A 478 -9.18 -13.86 -1.41
C VAL A 478 -8.89 -12.60 -2.21
N TRP A 479 -8.71 -11.47 -1.52
CA TRP A 479 -8.51 -10.16 -2.14
C TRP A 479 -7.07 -10.00 -2.62
N ALA A 480 -6.84 -10.06 -3.92
CA ALA A 480 -5.52 -9.86 -4.50
C ALA A 480 -5.63 -9.16 -5.84
N GLY A 481 -4.67 -8.29 -6.15
CA GLY A 481 -4.51 -7.67 -7.46
C GLY A 481 -3.30 -8.24 -8.21
N PRO A 482 -3.06 -7.78 -9.45
CA PRO A 482 -1.98 -8.27 -10.31
C PRO A 482 -0.56 -8.05 -9.72
N ALA A 483 -0.42 -7.14 -8.73
CA ALA A 483 0.81 -6.95 -7.98
C ALA A 483 1.36 -8.26 -7.38
N LEU A 484 0.48 -9.16 -6.92
CA LEU A 484 0.90 -10.45 -6.39
C LEU A 484 1.46 -11.37 -7.48
N GLY A 485 0.83 -11.39 -8.65
CA GLY A 485 1.33 -12.17 -9.79
C GLY A 485 2.67 -11.66 -10.29
N ALA A 486 2.85 -10.34 -10.35
CA ALA A 486 4.13 -9.71 -10.69
C ALA A 486 5.21 -10.05 -9.65
N PHE A 487 4.86 -10.02 -8.36
CA PHE A 487 5.75 -10.45 -7.27
C PHE A 487 6.17 -11.91 -7.45
N ASN A 488 5.23 -12.83 -7.65
CA ASN A 488 5.51 -14.26 -7.81
C ASN A 488 6.41 -14.50 -9.05
N ALA A 489 6.18 -13.80 -10.16
CA ALA A 489 7.04 -13.88 -11.34
C ALA A 489 8.45 -13.33 -11.08
N TRP A 490 8.57 -12.25 -10.31
CA TRP A 490 9.86 -11.68 -9.91
C TRP A 490 10.64 -12.60 -8.96
N ALA A 491 9.94 -13.22 -8.01
CA ALA A 491 10.44 -14.10 -6.97
C ALA A 491 10.72 -15.54 -7.44
N LYS A 492 10.26 -15.90 -8.63
CA LYS A 492 10.40 -17.25 -9.19
C LYS A 492 11.86 -17.75 -9.17
N ASP A 493 12.02 -19.03 -8.87
CA ASP A 493 13.28 -19.76 -8.76
C ASP A 493 14.20 -19.22 -7.64
N SER A 494 13.58 -18.66 -6.59
CA SER A 494 14.27 -18.20 -5.38
C SER A 494 13.70 -18.83 -4.10
N TYR A 495 14.29 -18.51 -2.96
CA TYR A 495 13.77 -18.95 -1.66
C TYR A 495 12.35 -18.44 -1.38
N LEU A 496 11.89 -17.37 -2.05
CA LEU A 496 10.55 -16.81 -1.91
C LEU A 496 9.46 -17.58 -2.68
N ASP A 497 9.82 -18.61 -3.45
CA ASP A 497 8.85 -19.56 -4.01
C ASP A 497 8.13 -20.36 -2.91
N ASP A 498 8.83 -20.64 -1.81
CA ASP A 498 8.24 -21.22 -0.62
C ASP A 498 7.46 -20.15 0.17
N TYR A 499 6.14 -20.31 0.27
CA TYR A 499 5.27 -19.41 1.03
C TYR A 499 5.67 -19.31 2.51
N GLN A 500 6.35 -20.33 3.06
CA GLN A 500 6.82 -20.33 4.45
C GLN A 500 8.03 -19.40 4.66
N GLN A 501 8.72 -19.00 3.59
CA GLN A 501 9.86 -18.08 3.65
C GLN A 501 9.49 -16.62 3.39
N ARG A 502 8.20 -16.33 3.15
CA ARG A 502 7.73 -14.98 2.86
C ARG A 502 7.51 -14.20 4.14
N ASN A 503 8.44 -13.31 4.47
CA ASN A 503 8.32 -12.38 5.59
C ASN A 503 8.08 -10.95 5.09
N ALA A 504 7.09 -10.26 5.66
CA ALA A 504 6.73 -8.92 5.18
C ALA A 504 7.87 -7.89 5.28
N VAL A 505 8.70 -7.98 6.31
CA VAL A 505 9.90 -7.14 6.47
C VAL A 505 10.89 -7.38 5.33
N ASP A 506 11.11 -8.64 4.98
CA ASP A 506 12.04 -9.06 3.93
C ASP A 506 11.56 -8.57 2.56
N LEU A 507 10.27 -8.69 2.27
CA LEU A 507 9.68 -8.18 1.04
C LEU A 507 9.81 -6.66 0.93
N ALA A 508 9.51 -5.93 2.01
CA ALA A 508 9.66 -4.47 2.03
C ALA A 508 11.11 -4.06 1.76
N LYS A 509 12.09 -4.74 2.36
CA LYS A 509 13.52 -4.49 2.11
C LYS A 509 13.90 -4.80 0.67
N HIS A 510 13.45 -5.91 0.09
CA HIS A 510 13.71 -6.21 -1.31
C HIS A 510 13.16 -5.15 -2.26
N LEU A 511 11.95 -4.65 -2.01
CA LEU A 511 11.38 -3.58 -2.83
C LEU A 511 12.19 -2.29 -2.70
N MET A 512 12.52 -1.86 -1.48
CA MET A 512 13.23 -0.61 -1.24
C MET A 512 14.69 -0.65 -1.74
N HIS A 513 15.45 -1.70 -1.38
CA HIS A 513 16.83 -1.86 -1.83
C HIS A 513 16.90 -2.13 -3.34
N GLY A 514 15.99 -2.97 -3.85
CA GLY A 514 15.92 -3.23 -5.28
C GLY A 514 15.58 -1.98 -6.08
N ALA A 515 14.66 -1.12 -5.61
CA ALA A 515 14.35 0.13 -6.26
C ALA A 515 15.56 1.09 -6.27
N ALA A 516 16.29 1.21 -5.16
CA ALA A 516 17.47 2.05 -5.09
C ALA A 516 18.61 1.52 -5.98
N TYR A 517 18.77 0.20 -6.06
CA TYR A 517 19.69 -0.45 -6.99
C TYR A 517 19.31 -0.17 -8.45
N LEU A 518 18.03 -0.34 -8.81
CA LEU A 518 17.55 -0.04 -10.15
C LEU A 518 17.72 1.46 -10.50
N ALA A 519 17.62 2.37 -9.52
CA ALA A 519 17.91 3.78 -9.72
C ALA A 519 19.39 4.01 -10.11
N ARG A 520 20.32 3.32 -9.42
CA ARG A 520 21.75 3.31 -9.78
C ARG A 520 21.98 2.73 -11.18
N VAL A 521 21.35 1.60 -11.50
CA VAL A 521 21.43 0.99 -12.84
C VAL A 521 20.94 1.97 -13.91
N ASN A 522 19.80 2.63 -13.69
CA ASN A 522 19.25 3.61 -14.62
C ASN A 522 20.16 4.82 -14.78
N LEU A 523 20.80 5.30 -13.69
CA LEU A 523 21.76 6.39 -13.72
C LEU A 523 23.00 6.04 -14.55
N LEU A 524 23.54 4.83 -14.42
CA LEU A 524 24.67 4.38 -15.23
C LEU A 524 24.24 4.20 -16.69
N THR A 525 23.06 3.64 -16.93
CA THR A 525 22.51 3.42 -18.27
C THR A 525 22.27 4.74 -19.01
N SER A 526 21.80 5.79 -18.33
CA SER A 526 21.61 7.11 -18.94
C SER A 526 22.92 7.81 -19.31
N GLN A 527 24.05 7.35 -18.76
CA GLN A 527 25.40 7.78 -19.14
C GLN A 527 26.00 6.94 -20.29
N GLY A 528 25.23 6.02 -20.88
CA GLY A 528 25.66 5.17 -21.98
C GLY A 528 26.32 3.85 -21.56
N ILE A 529 26.32 3.51 -20.26
CA ILE A 529 26.82 2.22 -19.80
C ILE A 529 25.82 1.12 -20.14
N LYS A 530 26.30 0.05 -20.78
CA LYS A 530 25.51 -1.16 -21.03
C LYS A 530 25.94 -2.25 -20.05
N LEU A 531 25.16 -2.40 -18.98
CA LEU A 531 25.35 -3.50 -18.03
C LEU A 531 24.84 -4.82 -18.62
N ASP A 532 25.48 -5.91 -18.22
CA ASP A 532 24.98 -7.25 -18.54
C ASP A 532 23.58 -7.48 -17.93
N PRO A 533 22.70 -8.24 -18.59
CA PRO A 533 21.32 -8.44 -18.12
C PRO A 533 21.20 -8.96 -16.68
N GLU A 534 22.18 -9.73 -16.20
CA GLU A 534 22.22 -10.24 -14.82
C GLU A 534 22.54 -9.17 -13.77
N LEU A 535 23.19 -8.08 -14.18
CA LEU A 535 23.49 -6.90 -13.35
C LEU A 535 22.43 -5.80 -13.51
N ALA A 536 21.56 -5.91 -14.51
CA ALA A 536 20.56 -4.88 -14.79
C ALA A 536 19.34 -4.95 -13.84
N ARG A 537 19.18 -6.02 -13.04
CA ARG A 537 17.99 -6.25 -12.22
C ARG A 537 18.31 -6.70 -10.81
N TRP A 538 17.47 -6.28 -9.86
CA TRP A 538 17.48 -6.82 -8.50
C TRP A 538 16.73 -8.15 -8.42
N LYS A 539 17.37 -9.18 -7.86
CA LYS A 539 16.80 -10.52 -7.67
C LYS A 539 16.93 -10.97 -6.20
N PRO A 540 15.92 -11.69 -5.67
CA PRO A 540 15.93 -12.15 -4.28
C PRO A 540 16.79 -13.41 -4.13
N ILE A 541 18.11 -13.25 -4.11
CA ILE A 541 19.05 -14.39 -4.00
C ILE A 541 19.22 -14.83 -2.54
N GLN A 542 19.09 -13.90 -1.60
CA GLN A 542 19.26 -14.12 -0.18
C GLN A 542 18.29 -13.27 0.63
N ARG A 543 18.00 -13.72 1.84
CA ARG A 543 17.15 -13.03 2.81
C ARG A 543 17.78 -11.72 3.29
N MET A 544 16.97 -10.67 3.36
CA MET A 544 17.34 -9.35 3.86
C MET A 544 17.15 -9.30 5.39
N ALA A 545 18.24 -9.56 6.12
CA ALA A 545 18.31 -9.53 7.60
C ALA A 545 17.71 -8.26 8.20
#